data_AF-L7W759-F1
#
_entry.id   AF-L7W759-F1
#
_cell.length_a   1.000
_cell.length_b   1.000
_cell.length_c   1.000
_cell.angle_alpha   90.00
_cell.angle_beta   90.00
_cell.angle_gamma   90.00
#
_symmetry.space_group_name_H-M   'P 1'
#
loop_
_entity.id
_entity.type
_entity.pdbx_description
1 polymer ?
#
loop_
_entity_poly.entity_id
_entity_poly.type
_entity_poly.pdbx_seq_one_letter_code
_entity_poly.pdbx_strand_id
1 'polypeptide(L)'
;MTDGYIYHKDTKFKEDNKSTYITPQTIRANGLNTSKWEEKFNDDNYGFIPATQGLDNLEVLVLGINPDSKNPYEEDVIRKYWSEWFDAMGVEKYEIKTAGLPANMDKVIKDFILK
;
A
#
# COMPACT_ATOMS: atom_id res chain seq x y z
N MET A 1 8.34 1.58 -0.60
CA MET A 1 7.72 0.46 -1.33
C MET A 1 7.20 0.96 -2.68
N THR A 2 7.14 0.06 -3.65
CA THR A 2 6.69 0.31 -5.02
C THR A 2 5.44 -0.51 -5.28
N ASP A 3 4.61 -0.11 -6.23
CA ASP A 3 3.44 -0.88 -6.71
C ASP A 3 3.77 -2.30 -7.26
N GLY A 4 5.05 -2.63 -7.42
CA GLY A 4 5.52 -3.95 -7.86
C GLY A 4 5.97 -4.01 -9.32
N TYR A 5 5.80 -2.93 -10.09
CA TYR A 5 6.20 -2.86 -11.51
C TYR A 5 7.51 -2.09 -11.76
N ILE A 6 8.18 -1.61 -10.70
CA ILE A 6 9.38 -0.78 -10.81
C ILE A 6 10.65 -1.64 -11.01
N TYR A 7 10.80 -2.22 -12.21
CA TYR A 7 12.08 -2.78 -12.65
C TYR A 7 12.91 -1.77 -13.48
N HIS A 8 12.32 -0.64 -13.91
CA HIS A 8 13.01 0.39 -14.71
C HIS A 8 12.99 1.77 -14.03
N LYS A 9 14.13 2.49 -14.00
CA LYS A 9 14.23 3.84 -13.41
C LYS A 9 13.22 4.85 -13.98
N ASP A 10 12.73 4.60 -15.19
CA ASP A 10 11.76 5.44 -15.91
C ASP A 10 10.29 5.17 -15.53
N THR A 11 10.01 4.19 -14.66
CA THR A 11 8.63 3.86 -14.19
C THR A 11 8.24 4.53 -12.88
N LYS A 12 9.14 5.34 -12.28
CA LYS A 12 8.79 6.24 -11.18
C LYS A 12 8.08 7.45 -11.76
N PHE A 13 6.76 7.37 -11.82
CA PHE A 13 5.92 8.45 -12.30
C PHE A 13 5.04 8.97 -11.17
N LYS A 14 4.84 10.29 -11.17
CA LYS A 14 3.97 11.01 -10.25
C LYS A 14 3.06 11.89 -11.11
N GLU A 15 1.77 11.76 -10.91
CA GLU A 15 0.74 12.57 -11.53
C GLU A 15 -0.05 13.22 -10.40
N ASP A 16 0.06 14.55 -10.28
CA ASP A 16 -0.44 15.32 -9.14
C ASP A 16 -0.02 14.71 -7.80
N ASN A 17 -0.95 14.26 -6.97
CA ASN A 17 -0.69 13.63 -5.67
C ASN A 17 -0.68 12.10 -5.72
N LYS A 18 -0.81 11.51 -6.91
CA LYS A 18 -0.72 10.06 -7.13
C LYS A 18 0.65 9.66 -7.64
N SER A 19 1.13 8.48 -7.26
CA SER A 19 2.44 7.98 -7.65
C SER A 19 2.45 6.47 -7.85
N THR A 20 3.49 5.93 -8.47
CA THR A 20 3.73 4.47 -8.55
C THR A 20 4.50 3.92 -7.33
N TYR A 21 4.84 4.80 -6.38
CA TYR A 21 5.65 4.44 -5.22
C TYR A 21 5.33 5.31 -4.00
N ILE A 22 5.67 4.80 -2.82
CA ILE A 22 5.61 5.51 -1.55
C ILE A 22 6.85 5.20 -0.72
N THR A 23 7.43 6.20 -0.06
CA THR A 23 8.55 6.01 0.87
C THR A 23 8.29 6.75 2.18
N PRO A 24 9.01 6.41 3.27
CA PRO A 24 8.90 7.17 4.52
C PRO A 24 9.15 8.68 4.31
N GLN A 25 10.07 9.03 3.39
CA GLN A 25 10.36 10.41 3.04
C GLN A 25 9.18 11.09 2.33
N THR A 26 8.49 10.40 1.40
CA THR A 26 7.33 10.99 0.73
C THR A 26 6.15 11.14 1.69
N ILE A 27 5.92 10.18 2.58
CA ILE A 27 4.88 10.25 3.62
C ILE A 27 5.07 11.51 4.48
N ARG A 28 6.31 11.74 4.96
CA ARG A 28 6.63 12.93 5.75
C ARG A 28 6.55 14.22 4.95
N ALA A 29 7.09 14.25 3.74
CA ALA A 29 7.07 15.44 2.88
C ALA A 29 5.65 15.87 2.52
N ASN A 30 4.73 14.91 2.38
CA ASN A 30 3.32 15.14 2.10
C ASN A 30 2.50 15.41 3.38
N GLY A 31 3.11 15.47 4.57
CA GLY A 31 2.41 15.72 5.84
C GLY A 31 1.49 14.58 6.29
N LEU A 32 1.68 13.37 5.74
CA LEU A 32 0.92 12.17 6.08
C LEU A 32 1.47 11.47 7.34
N ASN A 33 2.13 12.22 8.22
CA ASN A 33 2.74 11.75 9.46
C ASN A 33 2.19 12.51 10.68
N THR A 34 0.95 12.98 10.58
CA THR A 34 0.24 13.75 11.61
C THR A 34 -1.10 13.09 11.92
N SER A 35 -1.76 13.46 13.01
CA SER A 35 -3.08 12.90 13.35
C SER A 35 -4.18 13.21 12.32
N LYS A 36 -3.98 14.20 11.44
CA LYS A 36 -4.90 14.57 10.36
C LYS A 36 -4.51 13.99 9.00
N TRP A 37 -3.62 13.00 8.98
CA TRP A 37 -3.11 12.44 7.74
C TRP A 37 -4.22 11.93 6.82
N GLU A 38 -5.29 11.35 7.37
CA GLU A 38 -6.37 10.77 6.58
C GLU A 38 -7.24 11.83 5.90
N GLU A 39 -7.59 12.91 6.61
CA GLU A 39 -8.26 14.09 6.02
C GLU A 39 -7.43 14.63 4.86
N LYS A 40 -6.14 14.87 5.12
CA LYS A 40 -5.20 15.35 4.10
C LYS A 40 -5.05 14.38 2.92
N PHE A 41 -5.01 13.08 3.20
CA PHE A 41 -4.91 12.04 2.20
C PHE A 41 -6.07 12.13 1.20
N ASN A 42 -7.30 12.23 1.71
CA ASN A 42 -8.52 12.31 0.90
C ASN A 42 -8.66 13.67 0.20
N ASP A 43 -8.47 14.78 0.94
CA ASP A 43 -8.67 16.15 0.42
C ASP A 43 -7.69 16.45 -0.74
N ASP A 44 -6.45 16.00 -0.62
CA ASP A 44 -5.43 16.20 -1.63
C ASP A 44 -5.38 15.04 -2.67
N ASN A 45 -6.26 14.03 -2.56
CA ASN A 45 -6.33 12.88 -3.48
C ASN A 45 -4.99 12.14 -3.65
N TYR A 46 -4.31 11.87 -2.53
CA TYR A 46 -3.13 11.02 -2.51
C TYR A 46 -3.51 9.57 -2.84
N GLY A 47 -2.58 8.81 -3.41
CA GLY A 47 -2.80 7.39 -3.66
C GLY A 47 -1.85 6.82 -4.69
N PHE A 48 -2.03 5.55 -5.04
CA PHE A 48 -1.34 4.97 -6.18
C PHE A 48 -2.11 5.20 -7.48
N ILE A 49 -1.39 5.23 -8.61
CA ILE A 49 -1.98 5.24 -9.95
C ILE A 49 -2.40 3.79 -10.28
N PRO A 50 -3.69 3.51 -10.56
CA PRO A 50 -4.13 2.18 -10.97
C PRO A 50 -3.41 1.73 -12.24
N ALA A 51 -2.86 0.52 -12.23
CA ALA A 51 -2.14 -0.02 -13.39
C ALA A 51 -3.09 -0.67 -14.42
N THR A 52 -4.24 -1.15 -13.97
CA THR A 52 -5.25 -1.86 -14.78
C THR A 52 -6.62 -1.82 -14.08
N GLN A 53 -7.61 -2.48 -14.67
CA GLN A 53 -8.95 -2.71 -14.11
C GLN A 53 -9.39 -4.16 -14.37
N GLY A 54 -10.50 -4.58 -13.74
CA GLY A 54 -11.13 -5.87 -13.97
C GLY A 54 -10.45 -7.03 -13.25
N LEU A 55 -9.87 -6.78 -12.07
CA LEU A 55 -9.22 -7.79 -11.24
C LEU A 55 -10.18 -8.45 -10.24
N ASP A 56 -11.47 -8.53 -10.56
CA ASP A 56 -12.53 -9.00 -9.65
C ASP A 56 -12.33 -10.45 -9.20
N ASN A 57 -11.64 -11.26 -10.02
CA ASN A 57 -11.30 -12.65 -9.70
C ASN A 57 -9.91 -12.83 -9.07
N LEU A 58 -9.22 -11.74 -8.72
CA LEU A 58 -7.89 -11.78 -8.10
C LEU A 58 -8.03 -11.68 -6.57
N GLU A 59 -7.34 -12.57 -5.85
CA GLU A 59 -7.14 -12.44 -4.41
C GLU A 59 -5.67 -12.10 -4.13
N VAL A 60 -5.41 -11.13 -3.24
CA VAL A 60 -4.05 -10.61 -3.00
C VAL A 60 -3.65 -10.67 -1.53
N LEU A 61 -2.52 -11.32 -1.23
CA LEU A 61 -1.90 -11.28 0.09
C LEU A 61 -0.57 -10.51 0.03
N VAL A 62 -0.50 -9.35 0.68
CA VAL A 62 0.72 -8.55 0.83
C VAL A 62 1.36 -8.89 2.18
N LEU A 63 2.63 -9.30 2.14
CA LEU A 63 3.39 -9.66 3.33
C LEU A 63 4.60 -8.77 3.50
N GLY A 64 5.00 -8.54 4.75
CA GLY A 64 6.26 -7.90 5.06
C GLY A 64 6.26 -6.37 4.92
N ILE A 65 5.11 -5.70 5.06
CA ILE A 65 5.13 -4.24 5.16
C ILE A 65 5.93 -3.83 6.40
N ASN A 66 6.84 -2.88 6.23
CA ASN A 66 7.79 -2.46 7.27
C ASN A 66 7.71 -0.94 7.45
N PRO A 67 6.76 -0.45 8.26
CA PRO A 67 6.59 0.99 8.51
C PRO A 67 7.80 1.56 9.27
N ASP A 68 8.10 2.84 9.07
CA ASP A 68 9.11 3.53 9.89
C ASP A 68 8.62 3.63 11.34
N SER A 69 9.35 3.00 12.27
CA SER A 69 9.01 2.96 13.69
C SER A 69 8.96 4.33 14.38
N LYS A 70 9.48 5.38 13.75
CA LYS A 70 9.42 6.77 14.25
C LYS A 70 8.14 7.50 13.85
N ASN A 71 7.34 6.93 12.94
CA ASN A 71 6.09 7.51 12.48
C ASN A 71 4.92 6.58 12.86
N PRO A 72 4.15 6.91 13.91
CA PRO A 72 3.09 6.02 14.39
C PRO A 72 1.94 5.83 13.40
N TYR A 73 1.85 6.67 12.35
CA TYR A 73 0.79 6.61 11.33
C TYR A 73 1.21 5.85 10.07
N GLU A 74 2.49 5.48 9.95
CA GLU A 74 3.04 5.02 8.67
C GLU A 74 2.45 3.68 8.20
N GLU A 75 2.13 2.79 9.14
CA GLU A 75 1.47 1.53 8.80
C GLU A 75 0.09 1.78 8.17
N ASP A 76 -0.71 2.63 8.80
CA ASP A 76 -2.07 2.94 8.35
C ASP A 76 -2.06 3.66 7.00
N VAL A 77 -1.12 4.59 6.81
CA VAL A 77 -0.92 5.26 5.52
C VAL A 77 -0.57 4.24 4.44
N ILE A 78 0.38 3.33 4.71
CA ILE A 78 0.74 2.27 3.77
C ILE A 78 -0.48 1.41 3.42
N ARG A 79 -1.26 0.98 4.43
CA ARG A 79 -2.47 0.18 4.24
C ARG A 79 -3.49 0.92 3.37
N LYS A 80 -3.74 2.19 3.64
CA LYS A 80 -4.66 3.04 2.87
C LYS A 80 -4.26 3.13 1.40
N TYR A 81 -2.99 3.41 1.11
CA TYR A 81 -2.47 3.46 -0.26
C TYR A 81 -2.71 2.15 -1.02
N TRP A 82 -2.44 1.01 -0.41
CA TRP A 82 -2.61 -0.31 -1.03
C TRP A 82 -4.08 -0.70 -1.17
N SER A 83 -4.89 -0.49 -0.13
CA SER A 83 -6.33 -0.77 -0.16
C SER A 83 -7.02 -0.01 -1.30
N GLU A 84 -6.83 1.30 -1.39
CA GLU A 84 -7.47 2.08 -2.46
C GLU A 84 -6.96 1.72 -3.84
N TRP A 85 -5.70 1.29 -3.96
CA TRP A 85 -5.17 0.82 -5.23
C TRP A 85 -5.80 -0.51 -5.66
N PHE A 86 -5.94 -1.46 -4.73
CA PHE A 86 -6.65 -2.71 -4.96
C PHE A 86 -8.11 -2.48 -5.30
N ASP A 87 -8.80 -1.64 -4.54
CA ASP A 87 -10.20 -1.27 -4.78
C ASP A 87 -10.35 -0.63 -6.18
N ALA A 88 -9.45 0.29 -6.55
CA ALA A 88 -9.49 0.95 -7.86
C ALA A 88 -9.22 0.01 -9.05
N MET A 89 -8.49 -1.09 -8.84
CA MET A 89 -8.28 -2.12 -9.86
C MET A 89 -9.37 -3.20 -9.89
N GLY A 90 -10.30 -3.18 -8.91
CA GLY A 90 -11.39 -4.14 -8.78
C GLY A 90 -11.03 -5.41 -8.01
N VAL A 91 -9.99 -5.42 -7.18
CA VAL A 91 -9.63 -6.61 -6.38
C VAL A 91 -10.61 -6.77 -5.22
N GLU A 92 -11.42 -7.83 -5.22
CA GLU A 92 -12.46 -8.03 -4.21
C GLU A 92 -11.94 -8.51 -2.84
N LYS A 93 -10.81 -9.22 -2.83
CA LYS A 93 -10.24 -9.81 -1.60
C LYS A 93 -8.76 -9.55 -1.51
N TYR A 94 -8.36 -8.88 -0.43
CA TYR A 94 -6.96 -8.72 -0.12
C TYR A 94 -6.70 -8.67 1.39
N GLU A 95 -5.50 -9.10 1.78
CA GLU A 95 -4.98 -8.93 3.13
C GLU A 95 -3.58 -8.31 3.10
N ILE A 96 -3.32 -7.34 3.97
CA ILE A 96 -2.02 -6.68 4.09
C ILE A 96 -1.46 -6.96 5.48
N LYS A 97 -0.26 -7.52 5.57
CA LYS A 97 0.37 -7.95 6.84
C LYS A 97 1.75 -7.33 7.01
N THR A 98 2.01 -6.85 8.22
CA THR A 98 3.33 -6.35 8.63
C THR A 98 4.36 -7.45 8.66
N ALA A 99 5.63 -7.04 8.59
CA ALA A 99 6.76 -7.93 8.81
C ALA A 99 6.74 -8.48 10.24
N GLY A 100 6.20 -9.70 10.39
CA GLY A 100 6.30 -10.50 11.61
C GLY A 100 7.49 -11.45 11.57
N LEU A 101 7.66 -12.25 12.64
CA LEU A 101 8.62 -13.35 12.65
C LEU A 101 8.31 -14.35 11.53
N PRO A 102 9.32 -14.85 10.78
CA PRO A 102 9.11 -15.81 9.70
C PRO A 102 8.30 -17.05 10.09
N ALA A 103 8.45 -17.51 11.34
CA ALA A 103 7.74 -18.68 11.88
C ALA A 103 6.20 -18.56 11.84
N ASN A 104 5.65 -17.34 11.79
CA ASN A 104 4.21 -17.11 11.74
C ASN A 104 3.68 -16.97 10.30
N MET A 105 4.56 -16.85 9.31
CA MET A 105 4.18 -16.53 7.94
C MET A 105 3.48 -17.70 7.24
N ASP A 106 3.93 -18.93 7.49
CA ASP A 106 3.32 -20.15 6.93
C ASP A 106 1.85 -20.28 7.31
N LYS A 107 1.52 -19.95 8.56
CA LYS A 107 0.14 -20.00 9.04
C LYS A 107 -0.71 -18.94 8.36
N VAL A 108 -0.22 -17.70 8.29
CA VAL A 108 -0.94 -16.59 7.64
C VAL A 108 -1.23 -16.90 6.17
N ILE A 109 -0.26 -17.46 5.45
CA ILE A 109 -0.44 -17.84 4.04
C ILE A 109 -1.48 -18.95 3.89
N LYS A 110 -1.40 -19.99 4.73
CA LYS A 110 -2.38 -21.10 4.70
C LYS A 110 -3.78 -20.63 5.06
N ASP A 111 -3.93 -19.81 6.09
CA ASP A 111 -5.21 -19.26 6.52
C ASP A 111 -5.85 -18.36 5.44
N PHE A 112 -5.03 -17.72 4.60
CA PHE A 112 -5.51 -16.93 3.46
C PHE A 112 -5.95 -17.82 2.29
N ILE A 113 -5.13 -18.80 1.90
CA ILE A 113 -5.39 -19.65 0.71
C ILE A 113 -6.50 -20.68 0.96
N LEU A 114 -6.57 -21.25 2.16
CA LEU A 114 -7.48 -22.36 2.48
C LEU A 114 -8.84 -21.88 3.03
N LYS A 115 -9.13 -20.59 2.92
CA LYS A 115 -10.32 -19.93 3.46
C LYS A 115 -11.58 -20.21 2.64
#